data_AF-A0AAV6X628-F1
#
_entry.id   AF-A0AAV6X628-F1
#
_cell.length_a   1.000
_cell.length_b   1.000
_cell.length_c   1.000
_cell.angle_alpha   90.00
_cell.angle_beta   90.00
_cell.angle_gamma   90.00
#
_symmetry.space_group_name_H-M   'P 1'
#
loop_
_entity.id
_entity.type
_entity.pdbx_description
1 polymer ?
#
loop_
_entity_poly.entity_id
_entity_poly.type
_entity_poly.pdbx_seq_one_letter_code
_entity_poly.pdbx_strand_id
1 'polypeptide(L)'
;MNTLIERNRNLEYVAEGLGKSCNWKEIFTHQRSNGSLFNSPATTAAALIQCHDDKCFEYLNAVLEACNSWVPTIYPMDIHTRLCVVDTCERLGIDSYFGNELDIILDEIYSVWQDKEEEIFSDITSRAMAFRLLRMKGYDVSSDELAEFVDQEHFFHKVSIQYTGVTTVLELFRASRVEYDLRNFHGTLNRVGNSLSIELYDDDNFQILKTAHRCPTVHNKDFFLFSVQDFGISQAQYQNELQEMERWYVECRLDLLHQGRNTLRICYVTAALAIPDPKLSMARLSAAQIYVLVTCVDDFFDHYGSKEESLSIIELVSEWNVQPDTTYCSQEVEILFTALYDTVNQIAANAYIEQGRCVQRVLVSMWLELLDSFWREKDCWSENKISTLDEYLSFAWKSIAGKLSVLTSSHFLGIKISKDIYTSMECASLCKHASIVCRLLNDLKSFKREQEEGVLNSVSIQTVKDGRAISEEEAISNVQQTIEYHRRKLRQMVLYQRKGSFVPRECKDLFWKTSMAAHWLYSDEGGDGFSSQQELVNDIKALVWESPELPPLSKSMI
;
A
#
# COMPACT_ATOMS: atom_id res chain seq x y z
N MET A 1 -10.63 -8.55 -53.36
CA MET A 1 -9.41 -8.61 -52.52
C MET A 1 -9.05 -7.25 -51.93
N ASN A 2 -9.08 -6.16 -52.70
CA ASN A 2 -8.75 -4.81 -52.17
C ASN A 2 -9.70 -4.29 -51.07
N THR A 3 -10.97 -4.74 -51.02
CA THR A 3 -11.94 -4.36 -49.98
C THR A 3 -11.87 -5.19 -48.69
N LEU A 4 -11.05 -6.26 -48.65
CA LEU A 4 -10.79 -7.05 -47.44
C LEU A 4 -9.56 -6.54 -46.68
N ILE A 5 -8.66 -5.82 -47.37
CA ILE A 5 -7.43 -5.25 -46.83
C ILE A 5 -7.73 -3.99 -45.99
N GLU A 6 -8.68 -3.16 -46.40
CA GLU A 6 -9.08 -1.96 -45.62
C GLU A 6 -9.82 -2.27 -44.31
N ARG A 7 -10.31 -3.51 -44.13
CA ARG A 7 -11.07 -3.93 -42.94
C ARG A 7 -10.31 -4.84 -41.98
N ASN A 8 -9.08 -5.27 -42.29
CA ASN A 8 -8.31 -6.19 -41.45
C ASN A 8 -6.84 -5.80 -41.41
N ARG A 9 -6.48 -4.90 -40.50
CA ARG A 9 -5.08 -4.47 -40.25
C ARG A 9 -4.23 -5.53 -39.52
N ASN A 10 -4.77 -6.71 -39.23
CA ASN A 10 -4.04 -7.80 -38.53
C ASN A 10 -3.46 -8.86 -39.48
N LEU A 11 -3.57 -8.68 -40.80
CA LEU A 11 -3.02 -9.60 -41.79
C LEU A 11 -1.49 -9.65 -41.77
N GLU A 12 -0.84 -8.61 -41.26
CA GLU A 12 0.61 -8.51 -41.17
C GLU A 12 1.19 -9.42 -40.09
N TYR A 13 0.52 -9.49 -38.93
CA TYR A 13 0.92 -10.40 -37.85
C TYR A 13 0.75 -11.87 -38.24
N VAL A 14 -0.18 -12.21 -39.14
CA VAL A 14 -0.36 -13.58 -39.66
C VAL A 14 0.05 -13.70 -41.14
N ALA A 15 1.02 -12.90 -41.58
CA ALA A 15 1.44 -12.81 -42.98
C ALA A 15 1.92 -14.15 -43.57
N GLU A 16 2.36 -15.08 -42.73
CA GLU A 16 2.68 -16.45 -43.14
C GLU A 16 1.51 -17.17 -43.84
N GLY A 17 0.25 -16.83 -43.50
CA GLY A 17 -0.94 -17.40 -44.11
C GLY A 17 -1.29 -16.82 -45.49
N LEU A 18 -0.69 -15.69 -45.86
CA LEU A 18 -0.96 -14.97 -47.10
C LEU A 18 0.17 -15.08 -48.14
N GLY A 19 1.39 -15.36 -47.69
CA GLY A 19 2.55 -15.64 -48.52
C GLY A 19 2.85 -14.51 -49.52
N LYS A 20 2.85 -14.82 -50.82
CA LYS A 20 3.15 -13.87 -51.90
C LYS A 20 2.12 -12.74 -52.05
N SER A 21 0.95 -12.87 -51.45
CA SER A 21 -0.11 -11.87 -51.52
C SER A 21 0.10 -10.71 -50.53
N CYS A 22 1.08 -10.83 -49.63
CA CYS A 22 1.43 -9.78 -48.66
C CYS A 22 2.24 -8.65 -49.28
N ASN A 23 1.99 -7.43 -48.79
CA ASN A 23 2.86 -6.30 -49.02
C ASN A 23 4.07 -6.36 -48.05
N TRP A 24 5.05 -7.19 -48.36
CA TRP A 24 6.23 -7.38 -47.50
C TRP A 24 6.98 -6.09 -47.20
N LYS A 25 6.99 -5.13 -48.14
CA LYS A 25 7.63 -3.82 -47.93
C LYS A 25 7.00 -3.04 -46.76
N GLU A 26 5.68 -3.13 -46.59
CA GLU A 26 4.96 -2.51 -45.49
C GLU A 26 5.20 -3.28 -44.18
N ILE A 27 5.17 -4.62 -44.23
CA ILE A 27 5.44 -5.47 -43.07
C ILE A 27 6.86 -5.23 -42.50
N PHE A 28 7.87 -5.06 -43.36
CA PHE A 28 9.25 -4.77 -42.92
C PHE A 28 9.40 -3.42 -42.20
N THR A 29 8.40 -2.52 -42.24
CA THR A 29 8.39 -1.33 -41.37
C THR A 29 8.25 -1.68 -39.88
N HIS A 30 7.84 -2.91 -39.58
CA HIS A 30 7.71 -3.46 -38.22
C HIS A 30 8.88 -4.38 -37.82
N GLN A 31 9.96 -4.44 -38.61
CA GLN A 31 11.14 -5.25 -38.25
C GLN A 31 11.86 -4.63 -37.06
N ARG A 32 11.99 -5.41 -35.98
CA ARG A 32 12.62 -5.02 -34.73
C ARG A 32 14.14 -5.07 -34.82
N SER A 33 14.82 -4.46 -33.85
CA SER A 33 16.29 -4.47 -33.74
C SER A 33 16.87 -5.88 -33.66
N ASN A 34 16.15 -6.82 -33.04
CA ASN A 34 16.52 -8.23 -32.96
C ASN A 34 16.31 -9.01 -34.28
N GLY A 35 15.85 -8.36 -35.35
CA GLY A 35 15.61 -8.95 -36.67
C GLY A 35 14.24 -9.60 -36.86
N SER A 36 13.44 -9.70 -35.80
CA SER A 36 12.11 -10.29 -35.86
C SER A 36 11.07 -9.36 -36.48
N LEU A 37 10.00 -9.96 -37.00
CA LEU A 37 8.73 -9.29 -37.25
C LEU A 37 7.76 -9.63 -36.12
N PHE A 38 7.37 -8.61 -35.35
CA PHE A 38 6.44 -8.72 -34.23
C PHE A 38 6.85 -9.75 -33.14
N ASN A 39 8.15 -10.03 -32.99
CA ASN A 39 8.66 -11.14 -32.17
C ASN A 39 8.07 -12.52 -32.56
N SER A 40 7.48 -12.69 -33.74
CA SER A 40 6.87 -13.95 -34.17
C SER A 40 7.82 -14.78 -35.04
N PRO A 41 8.28 -15.97 -34.58
CA PRO A 41 9.09 -16.85 -35.41
C PRO A 41 8.40 -17.27 -36.71
N ALA A 42 7.08 -17.50 -36.69
CA ALA A 42 6.33 -17.89 -37.88
C ALA A 42 6.33 -16.82 -38.98
N THR A 43 6.02 -15.57 -38.63
CA THR A 43 6.03 -14.45 -39.59
C THR A 43 7.43 -14.14 -40.07
N THR A 44 8.40 -14.19 -39.17
CA THR A 44 9.81 -13.94 -39.50
C THR A 44 10.36 -15.01 -40.45
N ALA A 45 9.98 -16.28 -40.26
CA ALA A 45 10.32 -17.36 -41.18
C ALA A 45 9.68 -17.18 -42.56
N ALA A 46 8.43 -16.74 -42.63
CA ALA A 46 7.79 -16.44 -43.90
C ALA A 46 8.49 -15.29 -44.63
N ALA A 47 8.88 -14.23 -43.91
CA ALA A 47 9.65 -13.11 -44.47
C ALA A 47 11.02 -13.56 -44.98
N LEU A 48 11.74 -14.41 -44.23
CA LEU A 48 13.00 -15.00 -44.68
C LEU A 48 12.84 -15.78 -45.99
N ILE A 49 11.80 -16.60 -46.11
CA ILE A 49 11.55 -17.40 -47.32
C ILE A 49 11.23 -16.52 -48.53
N GLN A 50 10.45 -15.44 -48.34
CA GLN A 50 9.99 -14.60 -49.45
C GLN A 50 11.00 -13.52 -49.85
N CYS A 51 11.73 -12.99 -48.88
CA CYS A 51 12.54 -11.78 -49.05
C CYS A 51 14.03 -12.00 -48.81
N HIS A 52 14.44 -13.17 -48.29
CA HIS A 52 15.85 -13.52 -48.05
C HIS A 52 16.59 -12.49 -47.19
N ASP A 53 15.92 -11.99 -46.15
CA ASP A 53 16.49 -11.00 -45.23
C ASP A 53 17.41 -11.65 -44.19
N ASP A 54 18.65 -11.14 -44.07
CA ASP A 54 19.68 -11.69 -43.20
C ASP A 54 19.33 -11.56 -41.71
N LYS A 55 18.68 -10.45 -41.30
CA LYS A 55 18.30 -10.25 -39.90
C LYS A 55 17.20 -11.21 -39.46
N CYS A 56 16.24 -11.51 -40.35
CA CYS A 56 15.26 -12.57 -40.11
C CYS A 56 15.95 -13.92 -39.87
N PHE A 57 17.01 -14.23 -40.62
CA PHE A 57 17.78 -15.46 -40.45
C PHE A 57 18.55 -15.49 -39.12
N GLU A 58 19.23 -14.39 -38.76
CA GLU A 58 19.94 -14.24 -37.48
C GLU A 58 18.98 -14.43 -36.29
N TYR A 59 17.81 -13.79 -36.32
CA TYR A 59 16.78 -13.94 -35.31
C TYR A 59 16.35 -15.41 -35.15
N LEU A 60 16.01 -16.10 -36.25
CA LEU A 60 15.52 -17.48 -36.18
C LEU A 60 16.58 -18.45 -35.65
N ASN A 61 17.86 -18.25 -36.02
CA ASN A 61 18.94 -19.04 -35.45
C ASN A 61 19.09 -18.79 -33.94
N ALA A 62 19.05 -17.53 -33.50
CA ALA A 62 19.12 -17.19 -32.08
C ALA A 62 17.97 -17.83 -31.27
N VAL A 63 16.75 -17.85 -31.83
CA VAL A 63 15.60 -18.53 -31.19
C VAL A 63 15.84 -20.04 -31.10
N LEU A 64 16.31 -20.67 -32.18
CA LEU A 64 16.57 -22.12 -32.19
C LEU A 64 17.69 -22.54 -31.22
N GLU A 65 18.72 -21.70 -31.09
CA GLU A 65 19.80 -21.86 -30.11
C GLU A 65 19.26 -21.75 -28.68
N ALA A 66 18.42 -20.74 -28.39
CA ALA A 66 17.85 -20.54 -27.07
C ALA A 66 16.81 -21.62 -26.69
N CYS A 67 16.03 -22.10 -27.64
CA CYS A 67 14.91 -23.01 -27.41
C CYS A 67 15.21 -24.48 -27.74
N ASN A 68 16.46 -24.88 -28.00
CA ASN A 68 16.80 -26.30 -28.26
C ASN A 68 15.95 -26.96 -29.36
N SER A 69 15.97 -26.40 -30.58
CA SER A 69 15.33 -26.97 -31.79
C SER A 69 13.79 -26.94 -31.86
N TRP A 70 13.13 -26.12 -31.05
CA TRP A 70 11.74 -25.68 -31.28
C TRP A 70 11.66 -24.15 -31.20
N VAL A 71 10.52 -23.56 -31.56
CA VAL A 71 10.30 -22.11 -31.45
C VAL A 71 8.95 -21.82 -30.78
N PRO A 72 8.86 -20.82 -29.88
CA PRO A 72 7.60 -20.40 -29.28
C PRO A 72 6.77 -19.57 -30.27
N THR A 73 5.54 -19.21 -29.86
CA THR A 73 4.69 -18.29 -30.64
C THR A 73 5.27 -16.88 -30.71
N ILE A 74 5.91 -16.43 -29.62
CA ILE A 74 6.53 -15.11 -29.46
C ILE A 74 7.87 -15.26 -28.73
N TYR A 75 8.90 -14.55 -29.18
CA TYR A 75 10.22 -14.47 -28.53
C TYR A 75 10.94 -13.14 -28.84
N PRO A 76 11.68 -12.53 -27.89
CA PRO A 76 11.77 -12.85 -26.47
C PRO A 76 10.48 -12.50 -25.70
N MET A 77 10.39 -12.98 -24.47
CA MET A 77 9.28 -12.79 -23.53
C MET A 77 9.78 -12.51 -22.10
N ASP A 78 11.07 -12.27 -21.90
CA ASP A 78 11.69 -12.25 -20.56
C ASP A 78 11.14 -11.08 -19.73
N ILE A 79 11.14 -9.87 -20.28
CA ILE A 79 10.69 -8.68 -19.54
C ILE A 79 9.20 -8.79 -19.21
N HIS A 80 8.38 -9.21 -20.17
CA HIS A 80 6.95 -9.41 -19.93
C HIS A 80 6.70 -10.46 -18.85
N THR A 81 7.40 -11.59 -18.91
CA THR A 81 7.28 -12.67 -17.91
C THR A 81 7.65 -12.18 -16.52
N ARG A 82 8.74 -11.40 -16.39
CA ARG A 82 9.19 -10.83 -15.12
C ARG A 82 8.19 -9.83 -14.54
N LEU A 83 7.62 -8.95 -15.37
CA LEU A 83 6.53 -8.05 -14.98
C LEU A 83 5.33 -8.84 -14.45
N CYS A 84 4.95 -9.91 -15.14
CA CYS A 84 3.86 -10.78 -14.72
C CYS A 84 4.16 -11.54 -13.42
N VAL A 85 5.41 -11.95 -13.17
CA VAL A 85 5.81 -12.57 -11.89
C VAL A 85 5.63 -11.60 -10.74
N VAL A 86 6.12 -10.36 -10.88
CA VAL A 86 5.94 -9.32 -9.87
C VAL A 86 4.45 -9.09 -9.59
N ASP A 87 3.66 -8.86 -10.64
CA ASP A 87 2.23 -8.60 -10.53
C ASP A 87 1.46 -9.79 -9.91
N THR A 88 1.80 -11.03 -10.28
CA THR A 88 1.19 -12.23 -9.70
C THR A 88 1.52 -12.38 -8.22
N CYS A 89 2.78 -12.19 -7.82
CA CYS A 89 3.18 -12.29 -6.41
C CYS A 89 2.45 -11.25 -5.55
N GLU A 90 2.31 -10.01 -6.05
CA GLU A 90 1.57 -8.96 -5.35
C GLU A 90 0.08 -9.31 -5.24
N ARG A 91 -0.55 -9.70 -6.35
CA ARG A 91 -1.97 -10.09 -6.36
C ARG A 91 -2.28 -11.31 -5.51
N LEU A 92 -1.33 -12.23 -5.36
CA LEU A 92 -1.49 -13.39 -4.48
C LEU A 92 -1.10 -13.10 -3.02
N GLY A 93 -0.62 -11.90 -2.71
CA GLY A 93 -0.22 -11.51 -1.35
C GLY A 93 1.02 -12.20 -0.81
N ILE A 94 1.86 -12.74 -1.69
CA ILE A 94 3.07 -13.50 -1.33
C ILE A 94 4.36 -12.73 -1.65
N ASP A 95 4.25 -11.50 -2.14
CA ASP A 95 5.38 -10.64 -2.52
C ASP A 95 6.38 -10.40 -1.38
N SER A 96 5.89 -10.29 -0.14
CA SER A 96 6.75 -10.10 1.04
C SER A 96 7.77 -11.22 1.26
N TYR A 97 7.50 -12.44 0.78
CA TYR A 97 8.42 -13.58 0.87
C TYR A 97 9.54 -13.53 -0.17
N PHE A 98 9.36 -12.75 -1.23
CA PHE A 98 10.28 -12.62 -2.37
C PHE A 98 10.78 -11.17 -2.51
N GLY A 99 10.73 -10.37 -1.44
CA GLY A 99 10.99 -8.93 -1.52
C GLY A 99 12.32 -8.58 -2.20
N ASN A 100 13.41 -9.30 -1.85
CA ASN A 100 14.72 -9.08 -2.46
C ASN A 100 14.74 -9.43 -3.96
N GLU A 101 14.16 -10.57 -4.33
CA GLU A 101 14.10 -11.04 -5.71
C GLU A 101 13.25 -10.11 -6.58
N LEU A 102 12.10 -9.65 -6.06
CA LEU A 102 11.21 -8.73 -6.74
C LEU A 102 11.83 -7.33 -6.89
N ASP A 103 12.55 -6.85 -5.88
CA ASP A 103 13.28 -5.58 -5.95
C ASP A 103 14.38 -5.63 -7.02
N ILE A 104 15.17 -6.72 -7.09
CA ILE A 104 16.15 -6.92 -8.17
C ILE A 104 15.47 -6.90 -9.53
N ILE A 105 14.32 -7.58 -9.67
CA ILE A 105 13.58 -7.62 -10.92
C ILE A 105 13.16 -6.21 -11.35
N LEU A 106 12.62 -5.42 -10.42
CA LEU A 106 12.15 -4.06 -10.67
C LEU A 106 13.28 -3.08 -10.98
N ASP A 107 14.44 -3.22 -10.31
CA ASP A 107 15.62 -2.39 -10.58
C ASP A 107 16.14 -2.60 -12.00
N GLU A 108 16.19 -3.84 -12.47
CA GLU A 108 16.58 -4.15 -13.85
C GLU A 108 15.54 -3.65 -14.87
N ILE A 109 14.24 -3.84 -14.60
CA ILE A 109 13.16 -3.29 -15.43
C ILE A 109 13.23 -1.76 -15.50
N TYR A 110 13.59 -1.11 -14.38
CA TYR A 110 13.77 0.33 -14.33
C TYR A 110 14.94 0.78 -15.22
N SER A 111 16.08 0.07 -15.19
CA SER A 111 17.21 0.36 -16.09
C SER A 111 16.79 0.28 -17.55
N VAL A 112 16.15 -0.82 -17.94
CA VAL A 112 15.64 -1.08 -19.29
C VAL A 112 14.60 -0.02 -19.71
N TRP A 113 13.77 0.45 -18.77
CA TRP A 113 12.83 1.54 -18.99
C TRP A 113 13.53 2.88 -19.29
N GLN A 114 14.59 3.21 -18.55
CA GLN A 114 15.37 4.44 -18.76
C GLN A 114 16.08 4.42 -20.10
N ASP A 115 16.59 3.26 -20.50
CA ASP A 115 17.29 3.05 -21.77
C ASP A 115 16.34 3.03 -22.99
N LYS A 116 15.02 3.13 -22.77
CA LYS A 116 13.98 3.07 -23.81
C LYS A 116 14.04 1.80 -24.64
N GLU A 117 14.35 0.68 -23.99
CA GLU A 117 14.55 -0.60 -24.65
C GLU A 117 13.32 -1.04 -25.45
N GLU A 118 13.57 -1.53 -26.66
CA GLU A 118 12.53 -1.79 -27.66
C GLU A 118 11.52 -2.84 -27.19
N GLU A 119 11.94 -3.81 -26.35
CA GLU A 119 11.07 -4.88 -25.84
C GLU A 119 9.93 -4.32 -24.94
N ILE A 120 10.22 -3.31 -24.11
CA ILE A 120 9.18 -2.62 -23.32
C ILE A 120 8.39 -1.69 -24.22
N PHE A 121 9.06 -0.87 -25.02
CA PHE A 121 8.40 0.22 -25.73
C PHE A 121 7.65 -0.24 -27.00
N SER A 122 7.89 -1.43 -27.52
CA SER A 122 7.14 -1.95 -28.67
C SER A 122 5.93 -2.78 -28.30
N ASP A 123 5.73 -3.11 -27.02
CA ASP A 123 4.58 -3.85 -26.52
C ASP A 123 3.75 -3.01 -25.53
N ILE A 124 2.49 -2.74 -25.88
CA ILE A 124 1.63 -1.84 -25.12
C ILE A 124 1.36 -2.39 -23.72
N THR A 125 1.14 -3.71 -23.61
CA THR A 125 0.86 -4.37 -22.33
C THR A 125 2.06 -4.26 -21.40
N SER A 126 3.25 -4.62 -21.87
CA SER A 126 4.49 -4.55 -21.09
C SER A 126 4.83 -3.12 -20.70
N ARG A 127 4.64 -2.15 -21.60
CA ARG A 127 4.86 -0.73 -21.28
C ARG A 127 3.92 -0.24 -20.18
N ALA A 128 2.62 -0.55 -20.29
CA ALA A 128 1.63 -0.16 -19.29
C ALA A 128 1.89 -0.83 -17.92
N MET A 129 2.21 -2.13 -17.92
CA MET A 129 2.58 -2.87 -16.71
C MET A 129 3.86 -2.34 -16.07
N ALA A 130 4.92 -2.10 -16.86
CA ALA A 130 6.17 -1.55 -16.36
C ALA A 130 5.95 -0.17 -15.74
N PHE A 131 5.24 0.73 -16.42
CA PHE A 131 4.86 2.02 -15.84
C PHE A 131 4.13 1.84 -14.51
N ARG A 132 3.08 1.01 -14.47
CA ARG A 132 2.27 0.78 -13.28
C ARG A 132 3.11 0.25 -12.12
N LEU A 133 3.82 -0.84 -12.31
CA LEU A 133 4.58 -1.51 -11.26
C LEU A 133 5.73 -0.63 -10.75
N LEU A 134 6.52 -0.04 -11.66
CA LEU A 134 7.60 0.88 -11.30
C LEU A 134 7.05 2.10 -10.53
N ARG A 135 5.98 2.71 -11.02
CA ARG A 135 5.37 3.88 -10.37
C ARG A 135 4.77 3.55 -9.00
N MET A 136 4.07 2.41 -8.87
CA MET A 136 3.53 1.93 -7.59
C MET A 136 4.65 1.62 -6.59
N LYS A 137 5.76 1.05 -7.05
CA LYS A 137 6.98 0.80 -6.26
C LYS A 137 7.81 2.07 -6.02
N GLY A 138 7.45 3.17 -6.67
CA GLY A 138 7.94 4.52 -6.40
C GLY A 138 9.20 4.90 -7.18
N TYR A 139 9.51 4.17 -8.25
CA TYR A 139 10.49 4.59 -9.24
C TYR A 139 10.00 5.82 -9.99
N ASP A 140 10.94 6.68 -10.40
CA ASP A 140 10.63 7.89 -11.15
C ASP A 140 10.44 7.57 -12.64
N VAL A 141 9.18 7.29 -13.00
CA VAL A 141 8.72 7.07 -14.37
C VAL A 141 7.62 8.07 -14.73
N SER A 142 7.69 8.65 -15.93
CA SER A 142 6.72 9.63 -16.43
C SER A 142 5.51 8.95 -17.09
N SER A 143 4.32 9.50 -16.85
CA SER A 143 3.10 9.12 -17.56
C SER A 143 3.09 9.56 -19.03
N ASP A 144 3.97 10.50 -19.40
CA ASP A 144 4.09 10.98 -20.78
C ASP A 144 4.46 9.86 -21.75
N GLU A 145 5.12 8.81 -21.25
CA GLU A 145 5.47 7.59 -22.00
C GLU A 145 4.26 6.75 -22.44
N LEU A 146 3.09 7.05 -21.87
CA LEU A 146 1.80 6.47 -22.23
C LEU A 146 0.86 7.47 -22.92
N ALA A 147 1.27 8.72 -23.12
CA ALA A 147 0.41 9.79 -23.64
C ALA A 147 -0.20 9.47 -25.02
N GLU A 148 0.52 8.70 -25.84
CA GLU A 148 0.05 8.28 -27.17
C GLU A 148 -1.17 7.34 -27.13
N PHE A 149 -1.50 6.77 -25.97
CA PHE A 149 -2.67 5.91 -25.77
C PHE A 149 -3.88 6.65 -25.18
N VAL A 150 -3.77 7.95 -24.93
CA VAL A 150 -4.84 8.77 -24.31
C VAL A 150 -5.78 9.37 -25.35
N ASP A 151 -5.26 9.71 -26.53
CA ASP A 151 -6.06 10.27 -27.62
C ASP A 151 -7.01 9.22 -28.21
N GLN A 152 -8.31 9.53 -28.30
CA GLN A 152 -9.32 8.56 -28.76
C GLN A 152 -9.04 8.04 -30.17
N GLU A 153 -8.64 8.91 -31.11
CA GLU A 153 -8.36 8.47 -32.48
C GLU A 153 -7.11 7.58 -32.53
N HIS A 154 -6.05 7.94 -31.80
CA HIS A 154 -4.82 7.13 -31.71
C HIS A 154 -5.03 5.83 -30.93
N PHE A 155 -5.85 5.85 -29.88
CA PHE A 155 -6.23 4.68 -29.11
C PHE A 155 -7.00 3.70 -30.00
N PHE A 156 -8.04 4.11 -30.74
CA PHE A 156 -8.73 3.18 -31.64
C PHE A 156 -7.87 2.77 -32.86
N HIS A 157 -6.90 3.60 -33.26
CA HIS A 157 -5.98 3.30 -34.37
C HIS A 157 -4.86 2.31 -33.98
N LYS A 158 -4.33 2.39 -32.74
CA LYS A 158 -3.25 1.52 -32.22
C LYS A 158 -3.76 0.39 -31.30
N VAL A 159 -4.83 0.65 -30.55
CA VAL A 159 -5.52 -0.20 -29.55
C VAL A 159 -6.97 -0.44 -30.00
N SER A 160 -7.16 -0.90 -31.24
CA SER A 160 -8.51 -1.29 -31.64
C SER A 160 -8.91 -2.57 -30.91
N ILE A 161 -10.16 -2.62 -30.43
CA ILE A 161 -10.78 -3.75 -29.70
C ILE A 161 -10.94 -4.99 -30.60
N GLN A 162 -10.75 -4.85 -31.92
CA GLN A 162 -10.65 -5.99 -32.85
C GLN A 162 -9.25 -6.63 -32.87
N TYR A 163 -8.23 -5.96 -32.30
CA TYR A 163 -6.81 -6.26 -32.53
C TYR A 163 -5.94 -6.26 -31.25
N THR A 164 -6.42 -5.74 -30.13
CA THR A 164 -5.73 -5.77 -28.82
C THR A 164 -6.51 -6.63 -27.84
N GLY A 165 -5.79 -7.49 -27.12
CA GLY A 165 -6.42 -8.37 -26.12
C GLY A 165 -7.06 -7.55 -25.00
N VAL A 166 -8.13 -8.09 -24.39
CA VAL A 166 -8.78 -7.50 -23.21
C VAL A 166 -7.77 -7.18 -22.12
N THR A 167 -6.73 -8.01 -21.99
CA THR A 167 -5.58 -7.80 -21.09
C THR A 167 -4.87 -6.48 -21.32
N THR A 168 -4.61 -6.07 -22.56
CA THR A 168 -3.92 -4.80 -22.86
C THR A 168 -4.76 -3.60 -22.44
N VAL A 169 -6.07 -3.63 -22.72
CA VAL A 169 -7.00 -2.57 -22.32
C VAL A 169 -7.10 -2.49 -20.80
N LEU A 170 -7.19 -3.65 -20.13
CA LEU A 170 -7.22 -3.72 -18.68
C LEU A 170 -5.93 -3.17 -18.05
N GLU A 171 -4.76 -3.48 -18.62
CA GLU A 171 -3.48 -2.96 -18.12
C GLU A 171 -3.33 -1.45 -18.36
N LEU A 172 -3.78 -0.92 -19.49
CA LEU A 172 -3.83 0.53 -19.71
C LEU A 172 -4.77 1.22 -18.72
N PHE A 173 -5.93 0.62 -18.43
CA PHE A 173 -6.84 1.12 -17.41
C PHE A 173 -6.18 1.11 -16.02
N ARG A 174 -5.56 0.01 -15.62
CA ARG A 174 -4.80 -0.08 -14.36
C ARG A 174 -3.67 0.96 -14.30
N ALA A 175 -2.93 1.15 -15.40
CA ALA A 175 -1.88 2.17 -15.50
C ALA A 175 -2.44 3.60 -15.34
N SER A 176 -3.59 3.92 -15.96
CA SER A 176 -4.24 5.23 -15.81
C SER A 176 -4.71 5.51 -14.37
N ARG A 177 -4.96 4.45 -13.60
CA ARG A 177 -5.44 4.53 -12.22
C ARG A 177 -4.33 4.65 -11.20
N VAL A 178 -3.05 4.49 -11.57
CA VAL A 178 -1.94 4.48 -10.60
C VAL A 178 -1.94 5.70 -9.68
N GLU A 179 -2.14 6.91 -10.21
CA GLU A 179 -2.17 8.11 -9.37
C GLU A 179 -3.41 8.15 -8.45
N TYR A 180 -4.55 7.63 -8.91
CA TYR A 180 -5.75 7.48 -8.09
C TYR A 180 -5.54 6.41 -7.01
N ASP A 181 -5.02 5.24 -7.35
CA ASP A 181 -4.79 4.11 -6.44
C ASP A 181 -3.70 4.43 -5.42
N LEU A 182 -2.68 5.22 -5.80
CA LEU A 182 -1.68 5.76 -4.87
C LEU A 182 -2.28 6.75 -3.85
N ARG A 183 -3.29 7.52 -4.24
CA ARG A 183 -3.99 8.49 -3.37
C ARG A 183 -5.06 7.84 -2.51
N ASN A 184 -5.68 6.79 -3.01
CA ASN A 184 -6.76 6.04 -2.38
C ASN A 184 -6.30 4.63 -2.06
N PHE A 185 -5.05 4.49 -1.61
CA PHE A 185 -4.53 3.18 -1.27
C PHE A 185 -5.22 2.72 0.01
N HIS A 186 -6.19 1.81 -0.12
CA HIS A 186 -6.82 1.17 1.02
C HIS A 186 -6.05 -0.12 1.34
N GLY A 187 -5.38 -0.20 2.50
CA GLY A 187 -4.67 -1.42 2.91
C GLY A 187 -5.52 -2.70 2.85
N THR A 188 -6.83 -2.58 3.09
CA THR A 188 -7.80 -3.68 2.98
C THR A 188 -8.04 -4.16 1.56
N LEU A 189 -7.88 -3.28 0.55
CA LEU A 189 -7.99 -3.66 -0.86
C LEU A 189 -6.95 -4.72 -1.24
N ASN A 190 -5.80 -4.75 -0.55
CA ASN A 190 -4.80 -5.77 -0.80
C ASN A 190 -5.25 -7.13 -0.29
N ARG A 191 -5.63 -7.31 0.99
CA ARG A 191 -5.99 -8.65 1.48
C ARG A 191 -7.31 -9.18 0.88
N VAL A 192 -8.33 -8.33 0.72
CA VAL A 192 -9.57 -8.70 0.02
C VAL A 192 -9.29 -8.94 -1.47
N GLY A 193 -8.49 -8.10 -2.09
CA GLY A 193 -8.02 -8.28 -3.47
C GLY A 193 -7.18 -9.55 -3.65
N ASN A 194 -6.40 -9.94 -2.64
CA ASN A 194 -5.61 -11.17 -2.63
C ASN A 194 -6.53 -12.38 -2.52
N SER A 195 -7.52 -12.34 -1.62
CA SER A 195 -8.56 -13.39 -1.52
C SER A 195 -9.24 -13.60 -2.87
N LEU A 196 -9.74 -12.52 -3.49
CA LEU A 196 -10.37 -12.61 -4.81
C LEU A 196 -9.39 -13.09 -5.89
N SER A 197 -8.13 -12.67 -5.83
CA SER A 197 -7.11 -13.13 -6.77
C SER A 197 -6.79 -14.61 -6.62
N ILE A 198 -6.85 -15.15 -5.40
CA ILE A 198 -6.74 -16.59 -5.12
C ILE A 198 -7.94 -17.33 -5.71
N GLU A 199 -9.17 -16.85 -5.49
CA GLU A 199 -10.40 -17.47 -6.02
C GLU A 199 -10.40 -17.54 -7.55
N LEU A 200 -9.91 -16.48 -8.20
CA LEU A 200 -9.85 -16.36 -9.65
C LEU A 200 -8.55 -16.91 -10.25
N TYR A 201 -7.63 -17.44 -9.44
CA TYR A 201 -6.36 -17.94 -9.96
C TYR A 201 -6.55 -19.23 -10.74
N ASP A 202 -6.13 -19.21 -12.00
CA ASP A 202 -6.08 -20.39 -12.86
C ASP A 202 -4.61 -20.71 -13.16
N ASP A 203 -4.11 -21.79 -12.56
CA ASP A 203 -2.74 -22.25 -12.78
C ASP A 203 -2.57 -22.88 -14.17
N ASP A 204 -3.65 -23.35 -14.79
CA ASP A 204 -3.68 -23.90 -16.14
C ASP A 204 -4.02 -22.84 -17.21
N ASN A 205 -4.08 -21.57 -16.82
CA ASN A 205 -4.40 -20.46 -17.72
C ASN A 205 -3.45 -20.43 -18.92
N PHE A 206 -4.04 -20.29 -20.10
CA PHE A 206 -3.32 -20.17 -21.37
C PHE A 206 -3.83 -18.97 -22.15
N GLN A 207 -2.94 -18.35 -22.89
CA GLN A 207 -3.27 -17.26 -23.80
C GLN A 207 -3.40 -17.82 -25.22
N ILE A 208 -4.46 -17.43 -25.93
CA ILE A 208 -4.62 -17.74 -27.34
C ILE A 208 -4.05 -16.58 -28.15
N LEU A 209 -2.88 -16.82 -28.76
CA LEU A 209 -2.27 -15.94 -29.75
C LEU A 209 -2.44 -16.60 -31.13
N LYS A 210 -1.36 -16.81 -31.89
CA LYS A 210 -1.41 -17.69 -33.08
C LYS A 210 -1.61 -19.15 -32.72
N THR A 211 -1.07 -19.54 -31.57
CA THR A 211 -1.29 -20.86 -30.96
C THR A 211 -1.59 -20.65 -29.48
N ALA A 212 -2.13 -21.68 -28.84
CA ALA A 212 -2.30 -21.69 -27.40
C ALA A 212 -0.92 -21.73 -26.73
N HIS A 213 -0.65 -20.77 -25.86
CA HIS A 213 0.60 -20.64 -25.13
C HIS A 213 0.34 -20.52 -23.64
N ARG A 214 1.04 -21.32 -22.83
CA ARG A 214 1.05 -21.24 -21.37
C ARG A 214 2.42 -20.73 -20.92
N CYS A 215 2.42 -19.89 -19.89
CA CYS A 215 3.65 -19.45 -19.21
C CYS A 215 3.69 -20.05 -17.80
N PRO A 216 4.33 -21.23 -17.59
CA PRO A 216 4.39 -21.88 -16.29
C PRO A 216 5.12 -21.07 -15.22
N THR A 217 5.94 -20.08 -15.62
CA THR A 217 6.61 -19.17 -14.69
C THR A 217 5.65 -18.20 -14.00
N VAL A 218 4.56 -17.83 -14.68
CA VAL A 218 3.55 -16.87 -14.19
C VAL A 218 2.34 -17.59 -13.60
N HIS A 219 1.86 -18.62 -14.32
CA HIS A 219 0.73 -19.46 -13.94
C HIS A 219 1.26 -20.77 -13.38
N ASN A 220 1.63 -20.74 -12.10
CA ASN A 220 2.22 -21.86 -11.38
C ASN A 220 1.35 -22.26 -10.19
N LYS A 221 1.07 -23.55 -10.09
CA LYS A 221 0.40 -24.19 -8.96
C LYS A 221 1.10 -23.96 -7.62
N ASP A 222 2.42 -23.86 -7.60
CA ASP A 222 3.17 -23.64 -6.36
C ASP A 222 2.84 -22.28 -5.74
N PHE A 223 2.71 -21.23 -6.56
CA PHE A 223 2.31 -19.89 -6.09
C PHE A 223 0.89 -19.89 -5.55
N PHE A 224 -0.03 -20.56 -6.25
CA PHE A 224 -1.41 -20.72 -5.79
C PHE A 224 -1.48 -21.44 -4.44
N LEU A 225 -0.87 -22.62 -4.32
CA LEU A 225 -0.89 -23.40 -3.08
C LEU A 225 -0.24 -22.66 -1.92
N PHE A 226 0.87 -21.96 -2.18
CA PHE A 226 1.55 -21.15 -1.17
C PHE A 226 0.66 -20.00 -0.69
N SER A 227 0.02 -19.28 -1.62
CA SER A 227 -0.89 -18.17 -1.31
C SER A 227 -2.10 -18.62 -0.48
N VAL A 228 -2.73 -19.76 -0.82
CA VAL A 228 -3.84 -20.33 -0.04
C VAL A 228 -3.40 -20.67 1.38
N GLN A 229 -2.22 -21.29 1.54
CA GLN A 229 -1.69 -21.65 2.85
C GLN A 229 -1.34 -20.41 3.69
N ASP A 230 -0.66 -19.43 3.09
CA ASP A 230 -0.31 -18.18 3.77
C ASP A 230 -1.55 -17.40 4.22
N PHE A 231 -2.58 -17.34 3.37
CA PHE A 231 -3.85 -16.71 3.72
C PHE A 231 -4.50 -17.39 4.92
N GLY A 232 -4.56 -18.72 4.93
CA GLY A 232 -5.12 -19.49 6.05
C GLY A 232 -4.33 -19.31 7.35
N ILE A 233 -3.00 -19.30 7.29
CA ILE A 233 -2.13 -19.05 8.46
C ILE A 233 -2.36 -17.64 9.00
N SER A 234 -2.38 -16.64 8.12
CA SER A 234 -2.60 -15.24 8.48
C SER A 234 -3.96 -15.04 9.14
N GLN A 235 -5.01 -15.62 8.54
CA GLN A 235 -6.36 -15.56 9.08
C GLN A 235 -6.41 -16.18 10.49
N ALA A 236 -5.94 -17.42 10.67
CA ALA A 236 -5.94 -18.08 11.97
C ALA A 236 -5.17 -17.27 13.03
N GLN A 237 -4.03 -16.68 12.64
CA GLN A 237 -3.26 -15.80 13.51
C GLN A 237 -4.08 -14.57 13.93
N TYR A 238 -4.79 -13.93 12.99
CA TYR A 238 -5.59 -12.76 13.31
C TYR A 238 -6.77 -13.04 14.24
N GLN A 239 -7.39 -14.21 14.09
CA GLN A 239 -8.48 -14.64 14.95
C GLN A 239 -8.01 -14.85 16.39
N ASN A 240 -6.84 -15.48 16.56
CA ASN A 240 -6.22 -15.69 17.87
C ASN A 240 -5.83 -14.36 18.53
N GLU A 241 -5.21 -13.46 17.77
CA GLU A 241 -4.80 -12.14 18.26
C GLU A 241 -6.01 -11.28 18.66
N LEU A 242 -7.12 -11.34 17.92
CA LEU A 242 -8.32 -10.61 18.27
C LEU A 242 -8.93 -11.12 19.59
N GLN A 243 -8.92 -12.43 19.84
CA GLN A 243 -9.35 -13.00 21.13
C GLN A 243 -8.42 -12.61 22.28
N GLU A 244 -7.11 -12.45 22.02
CA GLU A 244 -6.17 -11.92 23.00
C GLU A 244 -6.45 -10.45 23.31
N MET A 245 -6.69 -9.63 22.28
CA MET A 245 -7.09 -8.23 22.44
C MET A 245 -8.38 -8.09 23.24
N GLU A 246 -9.42 -8.86 22.92
CA GLU A 246 -10.71 -8.83 23.63
C GLU A 246 -10.55 -9.19 25.11
N ARG A 247 -9.67 -10.14 25.45
CA ARG A 247 -9.34 -10.47 26.85
C ARG A 247 -8.58 -9.34 27.53
N TRP A 248 -7.51 -8.84 26.90
CA TRP A 248 -6.70 -7.73 27.41
C TRP A 248 -7.54 -6.49 27.72
N TYR A 249 -8.51 -6.17 26.86
CA TYR A 249 -9.40 -5.01 27.04
C TYR A 249 -10.23 -5.08 28.32
N VAL A 250 -10.77 -6.26 28.62
CA VAL A 250 -11.53 -6.52 29.86
C VAL A 250 -10.62 -6.59 31.08
N GLU A 251 -9.44 -7.20 30.95
CA GLU A 251 -8.44 -7.25 32.04
C GLU A 251 -7.98 -5.84 32.44
N CYS A 252 -7.83 -4.94 31.48
CA CYS A 252 -7.56 -3.53 31.71
C CYS A 252 -8.77 -2.71 32.21
N ARG A 253 -9.96 -3.33 32.31
CA ARG A 253 -11.23 -2.68 32.70
C ARG A 253 -11.68 -1.57 31.74
N LEU A 254 -11.20 -1.56 30.51
CA LEU A 254 -11.54 -0.52 29.52
C LEU A 254 -13.01 -0.65 29.05
N ASP A 255 -13.63 -1.82 29.24
CA ASP A 255 -15.06 -2.06 29.01
C ASP A 255 -15.98 -1.34 30.01
N LEU A 256 -15.43 -0.89 31.14
CA LEU A 256 -16.16 -0.11 32.14
C LEU A 256 -16.23 1.39 31.79
N LEU A 257 -15.45 1.85 30.80
CA LEU A 257 -15.48 3.25 30.32
C LEU A 257 -16.68 3.49 29.40
N HIS A 258 -17.88 3.59 29.97
CA HIS A 258 -19.14 3.65 29.22
C HIS A 258 -19.32 4.91 28.35
N GLN A 259 -18.51 5.96 28.56
CA GLN A 259 -18.60 7.23 27.83
C GLN A 259 -17.70 7.26 26.58
N GLY A 260 -16.71 6.37 26.49
CA GLY A 260 -15.82 6.27 25.33
C GLY A 260 -16.35 5.32 24.25
N ARG A 261 -15.79 5.42 23.05
CA ARG A 261 -16.12 4.50 21.94
C ARG A 261 -15.43 3.15 22.15
N ASN A 262 -16.12 2.04 21.86
CA ASN A 262 -15.46 0.74 21.76
C ASN A 262 -14.79 0.59 20.38
N THR A 263 -13.50 0.92 20.32
CA THR A 263 -12.71 0.92 19.09
C THR A 263 -11.78 -0.30 18.96
N LEU A 264 -11.90 -1.29 19.84
CA LEU A 264 -10.97 -2.44 19.89
C LEU A 264 -10.79 -3.13 18.54
N ARG A 265 -11.90 -3.48 17.89
CA ARG A 265 -11.86 -4.24 16.63
C ARG A 265 -11.26 -3.42 15.49
N ILE A 266 -11.62 -2.14 15.40
CA ILE A 266 -11.10 -1.25 14.35
C ILE A 266 -9.62 -0.93 14.59
N CYS A 267 -9.19 -0.74 15.84
CA CYS A 267 -7.78 -0.57 16.20
C CYS A 267 -6.95 -1.81 15.84
N TYR A 268 -7.46 -3.00 16.16
CA TYR A 268 -6.79 -4.24 15.80
C TYR A 268 -6.68 -4.42 14.28
N VAL A 269 -7.78 -4.23 13.54
CA VAL A 269 -7.73 -4.35 12.07
C VAL A 269 -6.82 -3.31 11.44
N THR A 270 -6.82 -2.07 11.93
CA THR A 270 -5.89 -1.03 11.46
C THR A 270 -4.42 -1.46 11.67
N ALA A 271 -4.10 -2.07 12.81
CA ALA A 271 -2.77 -2.63 13.05
C ALA A 271 -2.44 -3.80 12.11
N ALA A 272 -3.40 -4.70 11.86
CA ALA A 272 -3.22 -5.83 10.95
C ALA A 272 -2.99 -5.40 9.50
N LEU A 273 -3.63 -4.30 9.06
CA LEU A 273 -3.40 -3.71 7.74
C LEU A 273 -2.02 -3.07 7.63
N ALA A 274 -1.55 -2.38 8.68
CA ALA A 274 -0.22 -1.80 8.71
C ALA A 274 0.89 -2.87 8.79
N ILE A 275 0.61 -4.02 9.42
CA ILE A 275 1.59 -5.08 9.70
C ILE A 275 1.02 -6.45 9.30
N PRO A 276 0.89 -6.73 7.99
CA PRO A 276 0.18 -7.90 7.50
C PRO A 276 0.96 -9.22 7.55
N ASP A 277 2.25 -9.22 7.90
CA ASP A 277 3.06 -10.45 7.97
C ASP A 277 2.68 -11.24 9.23
N PRO A 278 2.11 -12.45 9.13
CA PRO A 278 1.65 -13.22 10.30
C PRO A 278 2.71 -13.44 11.37
N LYS A 279 4.00 -13.46 11.02
CA LYS A 279 5.11 -13.66 11.97
C LYS A 279 5.31 -12.46 12.91
N LEU A 280 4.82 -11.29 12.55
CA LEU A 280 4.99 -10.04 13.31
C LEU A 280 3.85 -9.79 14.33
N SER A 281 3.43 -10.85 15.02
CA SER A 281 2.30 -10.82 15.98
C SER A 281 2.48 -9.78 17.09
N MET A 282 3.65 -9.77 17.74
CA MET A 282 3.94 -8.79 18.81
C MET A 282 3.95 -7.35 18.30
N ALA A 283 4.38 -7.12 17.06
CA ALA A 283 4.32 -5.79 16.45
C ALA A 283 2.86 -5.35 16.27
N ARG A 284 1.99 -6.21 15.73
CA ARG A 284 0.55 -5.94 15.59
C ARG A 284 -0.15 -5.71 16.91
N LEU A 285 0.03 -6.61 17.89
CA LEU A 285 -0.63 -6.52 19.18
C LEU A 285 -0.21 -5.25 19.92
N SER A 286 1.10 -4.92 19.94
CA SER A 286 1.56 -3.67 20.54
C SER A 286 0.99 -2.44 19.84
N ALA A 287 0.92 -2.41 18.50
CA ALA A 287 0.29 -1.33 17.76
C ALA A 287 -1.19 -1.17 18.12
N ALA A 288 -1.94 -2.28 18.12
CA ALA A 288 -3.37 -2.30 18.41
C ALA A 288 -3.68 -1.84 19.84
N GLN A 289 -2.91 -2.31 20.83
CA GLN A 289 -3.02 -1.87 22.22
C GLN A 289 -2.76 -0.38 22.37
N ILE A 290 -1.72 0.14 21.71
CA ILE A 290 -1.43 1.58 21.69
C ILE A 290 -2.59 2.35 21.06
N TYR A 291 -3.14 1.91 19.91
CA TYR A 291 -4.28 2.58 19.28
C TYR A 291 -5.49 2.66 20.21
N VAL A 292 -5.86 1.55 20.86
CA VAL A 292 -6.98 1.53 21.81
C VAL A 292 -6.73 2.49 22.97
N LEU A 293 -5.57 2.43 23.62
CA LEU A 293 -5.26 3.30 24.76
C LEU A 293 -5.24 4.77 24.37
N VAL A 294 -4.64 5.09 23.22
CA VAL A 294 -4.63 6.46 22.68
C VAL A 294 -6.06 6.95 22.49
N THR A 295 -6.93 6.18 21.85
CA THR A 295 -8.33 6.58 21.63
C THR A 295 -9.10 6.73 22.94
N CYS A 296 -8.93 5.84 23.91
CA CYS A 296 -9.62 5.96 25.20
C CYS A 296 -9.18 7.22 25.96
N VAL A 297 -7.88 7.54 25.93
CA VAL A 297 -7.33 8.75 26.56
C VAL A 297 -7.74 10.02 25.82
N ASP A 298 -7.75 10.00 24.49
CA ASP A 298 -8.21 11.09 23.63
C ASP A 298 -9.69 11.42 23.91
N ASP A 299 -10.58 10.41 23.87
CA ASP A 299 -12.00 10.57 24.19
C ASP A 299 -12.18 11.12 25.63
N PHE A 300 -11.34 10.69 26.58
CA PHE A 300 -11.35 11.22 27.95
C PHE A 300 -10.96 12.70 28.00
N PHE A 301 -9.90 13.08 27.30
CA PHE A 301 -9.42 14.46 27.27
C PHE A 301 -10.42 15.40 26.59
N ASP A 302 -11.08 14.96 25.51
CA ASP A 302 -11.93 15.83 24.69
C ASP A 302 -13.37 15.93 25.19
N HIS A 303 -13.94 14.84 25.73
CA HIS A 303 -15.39 14.79 25.93
C HIS A 303 -15.85 14.73 27.39
N TYR A 304 -15.26 13.87 28.22
CA TYR A 304 -15.86 13.57 29.54
C TYR A 304 -14.91 13.72 30.73
N GLY A 305 -13.61 13.88 30.53
CA GLY A 305 -12.64 14.16 31.58
C GLY A 305 -12.56 15.65 31.93
N SER A 306 -12.54 15.96 33.22
CA SER A 306 -12.26 17.31 33.70
C SER A 306 -10.81 17.72 33.44
N LYS A 307 -10.55 19.03 33.55
CA LYS A 307 -9.20 19.60 33.47
C LYS A 307 -8.28 19.02 34.53
N GLU A 308 -8.77 18.92 35.75
CA GLU A 308 -8.04 18.42 36.91
C GLU A 308 -7.68 16.94 36.74
N GLU A 309 -8.61 16.12 36.25
CA GLU A 309 -8.36 14.71 35.95
C GLU A 309 -7.36 14.51 34.81
N SER A 310 -7.48 15.30 33.74
CA SER A 310 -6.55 15.26 32.60
C SER A 310 -5.12 15.59 33.04
N LEU A 311 -4.95 16.63 33.87
CA LEU A 311 -3.66 17.01 34.44
C LEU A 311 -3.11 15.92 35.40
N SER A 312 -4.00 15.25 36.15
CA SER A 312 -3.61 14.16 37.03
C SER A 312 -3.03 12.97 36.24
N ILE A 313 -3.60 12.62 35.08
CA ILE A 313 -3.02 11.58 34.20
C ILE A 313 -1.60 11.99 33.75
N ILE A 314 -1.40 13.25 33.34
CA ILE A 314 -0.08 13.75 32.92
C ILE A 314 0.93 13.64 34.07
N GLU A 315 0.54 14.02 35.28
CA GLU A 315 1.39 13.94 36.47
C GLU A 315 1.77 12.48 36.78
N LEU A 316 0.79 11.58 36.81
CA LEU A 316 1.02 10.15 37.06
C LEU A 316 1.97 9.53 36.03
N VAL A 317 1.80 9.86 34.75
CA VAL A 317 2.70 9.38 33.68
C VAL A 317 4.10 10.00 33.81
N SER A 318 4.21 11.23 34.30
CA SER A 318 5.51 11.91 34.50
C SER A 318 6.32 11.29 35.64
N GLU A 319 5.64 10.86 36.71
CA GLU A 319 6.26 10.18 37.84
C GLU A 319 6.58 8.71 37.51
N TRP A 320 5.73 8.08 36.68
CA TRP A 320 5.84 6.69 36.23
C TRP A 320 6.07 5.69 37.38
N ASN A 321 5.32 5.85 38.47
CA ASN A 321 5.44 5.03 39.67
C ASN A 321 4.06 4.53 40.11
N VAL A 322 3.91 3.23 40.33
CA VAL A 322 2.69 2.67 40.94
C VAL A 322 2.99 2.36 42.40
N GLN A 323 2.43 3.16 43.30
CA GLN A 323 2.44 2.85 44.71
C GLN A 323 1.16 2.08 45.04
N PRO A 324 1.20 1.03 45.89
CA PRO A 324 0.01 0.30 46.34
C PRO A 324 -1.06 1.20 46.97
N ASP A 325 -0.66 2.37 47.48
CA ASP A 325 -1.52 3.35 48.17
C ASP A 325 -1.82 4.60 47.30
N THR A 326 -1.55 4.58 45.99
CA THR A 326 -1.85 5.72 45.11
C THR A 326 -3.35 6.03 45.15
N THR A 327 -3.71 7.22 45.61
CA THR A 327 -5.11 7.70 45.58
C THR A 327 -5.37 8.40 44.25
N TYR A 328 -6.22 7.80 43.42
CA TYR A 328 -6.66 8.41 42.16
C TYR A 328 -7.77 9.42 42.40
N CYS A 329 -7.84 10.44 41.55
CA CYS A 329 -8.87 11.48 41.64
C CYS A 329 -10.25 11.01 41.14
N SER A 330 -10.29 9.98 40.29
CA SER A 330 -11.51 9.31 39.84
C SER A 330 -11.23 7.86 39.41
N GLN A 331 -12.30 7.08 39.25
CA GLN A 331 -12.21 5.68 38.81
C GLN A 331 -11.73 5.59 37.36
N GLU A 332 -12.12 6.54 36.52
CA GLU A 332 -11.72 6.63 35.12
C GLU A 332 -10.21 6.89 34.99
N VAL A 333 -9.67 7.80 35.81
CA VAL A 333 -8.22 8.07 35.87
C VAL A 333 -7.45 6.84 36.36
N GLU A 334 -7.97 6.13 37.36
CA GLU A 334 -7.40 4.85 37.82
C GLU A 334 -7.33 3.84 36.67
N ILE A 335 -8.44 3.63 35.95
CA ILE A 335 -8.53 2.65 34.86
C ILE A 335 -7.55 3.01 33.74
N LEU A 336 -7.60 4.24 33.25
CA LEU A 336 -6.78 4.70 32.12
C LEU A 336 -5.28 4.66 32.46
N PHE A 337 -4.89 5.17 33.63
CA PHE A 337 -3.48 5.17 34.03
C PHE A 337 -2.96 3.75 34.27
N THR A 338 -3.73 2.89 34.95
CA THR A 338 -3.30 1.51 35.22
C THR A 338 -3.17 0.72 33.93
N ALA A 339 -4.15 0.82 33.02
CA ALA A 339 -4.09 0.16 31.72
C ALA A 339 -2.89 0.63 30.89
N LEU A 340 -2.61 1.94 30.88
CA LEU A 340 -1.46 2.52 30.21
C LEU A 340 -0.14 2.04 30.84
N TYR A 341 -0.03 2.10 32.18
CA TYR A 341 1.17 1.72 32.92
C TYR A 341 1.54 0.26 32.68
N ASP A 342 0.59 -0.66 32.90
CA ASP A 342 0.80 -2.09 32.77
C ASP A 342 1.15 -2.47 31.34
N THR A 343 0.41 -1.93 30.35
CA THR A 343 0.65 -2.20 28.93
C THR A 343 2.02 -1.71 28.48
N VAL A 344 2.42 -0.48 28.83
CA VAL A 344 3.73 0.06 28.46
C VAL A 344 4.87 -0.71 29.11
N ASN A 345 4.71 -1.14 30.37
CA ASN A 345 5.71 -1.97 31.04
C ASN A 345 5.83 -3.36 30.42
N GLN A 346 4.71 -3.98 30.04
CA GLN A 346 4.71 -5.26 29.35
C GLN A 346 5.36 -5.17 27.97
N ILE A 347 5.02 -4.14 27.18
CA ILE A 347 5.65 -3.86 25.90
C ILE A 347 7.16 -3.62 26.09
N ALA A 348 7.57 -2.85 27.10
CA ALA A 348 8.98 -2.60 27.37
C ALA A 348 9.74 -3.87 27.77
N ALA A 349 9.12 -4.77 28.53
CA ALA A 349 9.70 -6.07 28.88
C ALA A 349 9.85 -6.97 27.65
N ASN A 350 8.83 -7.05 26.79
CA ASN A 350 8.89 -7.81 25.54
C ASN A 350 9.97 -7.23 24.61
N ALA A 351 10.02 -5.91 24.47
CA ALA A 351 11.04 -5.24 23.66
C ALA A 351 12.45 -5.43 24.23
N TYR A 352 12.62 -5.59 25.55
CA TYR A 352 13.91 -5.93 26.15
C TYR A 352 14.43 -7.28 25.65
N ILE A 353 13.56 -8.29 25.52
CA ILE A 353 13.90 -9.61 24.97
C ILE A 353 14.34 -9.46 23.50
N GLU A 354 13.54 -8.76 22.69
CA GLU A 354 13.78 -8.62 21.26
C GLU A 354 14.96 -7.71 20.92
N GLN A 355 15.22 -6.67 21.70
CA GLN A 355 16.24 -5.66 21.39
C GLN A 355 17.50 -5.77 22.25
N GLY A 356 17.44 -6.48 23.38
CA GLY A 356 18.54 -6.60 24.34
C GLY A 356 18.81 -5.30 25.12
N ARG A 357 17.86 -4.37 25.14
CA ARG A 357 17.97 -3.07 25.83
C ARG A 357 16.62 -2.60 26.37
N CYS A 358 16.65 -1.87 27.48
CA CYS A 358 15.44 -1.28 28.03
C CYS A 358 14.95 -0.11 27.17
N VAL A 359 13.65 -0.09 26.87
CA VAL A 359 12.97 0.99 26.10
C VAL A 359 11.91 1.73 26.92
N GLN A 360 11.63 1.30 28.15
CA GLN A 360 10.56 1.84 29.00
C GLN A 360 10.59 3.38 29.06
N ARG A 361 11.72 3.97 29.45
CA ARG A 361 11.85 5.45 29.55
C ARG A 361 11.55 6.16 28.23
N VAL A 362 11.88 5.54 27.10
CA VAL A 362 11.61 6.13 25.78
C VAL A 362 10.12 6.05 25.47
N LEU A 363 9.47 4.91 25.73
CA LEU A 363 8.02 4.76 25.55
C LEU A 363 7.24 5.77 26.42
N VAL A 364 7.61 5.89 27.70
CA VAL A 364 7.02 6.86 28.64
C VAL A 364 7.20 8.29 28.14
N SER A 365 8.39 8.65 27.65
CA SER A 365 8.62 9.99 27.11
C SER A 365 7.77 10.31 25.88
N MET A 366 7.47 9.31 25.04
CA MET A 366 6.59 9.49 23.87
C MET A 366 5.12 9.62 24.28
N TRP A 367 4.69 8.89 25.32
CA TRP A 367 3.36 9.09 25.92
C TRP A 367 3.22 10.49 26.52
N LEU A 368 4.22 10.99 27.23
CA LEU A 368 4.21 12.37 27.75
C LEU A 368 4.13 13.41 26.64
N GLU A 369 4.88 13.23 25.55
CA GLU A 369 4.79 14.13 24.38
C GLU A 369 3.39 14.11 23.75
N LEU A 370 2.74 12.96 23.72
CA LEU A 370 1.37 12.81 23.22
C LEU A 370 0.36 13.52 24.12
N LEU A 371 0.41 13.28 25.44
CA LEU A 371 -0.49 13.91 26.40
C LEU A 371 -0.34 15.43 26.44
N ASP A 372 0.89 15.95 26.33
CA ASP A 372 1.14 17.39 26.18
C ASP A 372 0.49 17.94 24.89
N SER A 373 0.47 17.15 23.81
CA SER A 373 -0.20 17.56 22.57
C SER A 373 -1.73 17.57 22.68
N PHE A 374 -2.35 16.58 23.33
CA PHE A 374 -3.79 16.59 23.65
C PHE A 374 -4.17 17.80 24.50
N TRP A 375 -3.37 18.07 25.54
CA TRP A 375 -3.58 19.23 26.40
C TRP A 375 -3.51 20.55 25.62
N ARG A 376 -2.52 20.69 24.74
CA ARG A 376 -2.39 21.88 23.88
C ARG A 376 -3.53 22.04 22.89
N GLU A 377 -4.02 20.96 22.29
CA GLU A 377 -5.18 21.01 21.39
C GLU A 377 -6.41 21.56 22.13
N LYS A 378 -6.73 20.99 23.28
CA LYS A 378 -7.83 21.46 24.15
C LYS A 378 -7.69 22.93 24.55
N ASP A 379 -6.50 23.35 24.99
CA ASP A 379 -6.22 24.74 25.38
C ASP A 379 -6.34 25.71 24.20
N CYS A 380 -5.74 25.37 23.06
CA CYS A 380 -5.72 26.23 21.88
C CYS A 380 -7.12 26.44 21.27
N TRP A 381 -7.97 25.41 21.29
CA TRP A 381 -9.36 25.51 20.82
C TRP A 381 -10.21 26.37 21.74
N SER A 382 -10.04 26.25 23.05
CA SER A 382 -10.80 27.04 24.04
C SER A 382 -10.57 28.55 23.91
N GLU A 383 -9.40 28.98 23.44
CA GLU A 383 -9.02 30.39 23.32
C GLU A 383 -9.01 30.92 21.87
N ASN A 384 -9.35 30.09 20.88
CA ASN A 384 -9.43 30.45 19.45
C ASN A 384 -8.15 31.13 18.92
N LYS A 385 -6.99 30.62 19.40
CA LYS A 385 -5.64 31.19 19.25
C LYS A 385 -4.95 30.86 17.92
N ILE A 386 -5.41 29.85 17.20
CA ILE A 386 -4.76 29.36 15.97
C ILE A 386 -5.37 30.06 14.77
N SER A 387 -4.52 30.60 13.90
CA SER A 387 -4.95 31.44 12.78
C SER A 387 -4.56 30.90 11.41
N THR A 388 -3.68 29.90 11.33
CA THR A 388 -3.21 29.33 10.06
C THR A 388 -3.06 27.81 10.10
N LEU A 389 -3.11 27.19 8.93
CA LEU A 389 -2.83 25.76 8.76
C LEU A 389 -1.40 25.39 9.22
N ASP A 390 -0.42 26.27 9.00
CA ASP A 390 0.97 26.04 9.43
C ASP A 390 1.11 26.04 10.95
N GLU A 391 0.42 26.95 11.64
CA GLU A 391 0.37 26.98 13.11
C GLU A 391 -0.26 25.71 13.65
N TYR A 392 -1.40 25.30 13.08
CA TYR A 392 -2.08 24.03 13.42
C TYR A 392 -1.16 22.82 13.22
N LEU A 393 -0.56 22.67 12.04
CA LEU A 393 0.34 21.57 11.69
C LEU A 393 1.70 21.64 12.40
N SER A 394 2.00 22.68 13.19
CA SER A 394 3.22 22.71 13.99
C SER A 394 3.16 21.71 15.17
N PHE A 395 1.95 21.37 15.64
CA PHE A 395 1.75 20.50 16.79
C PHE A 395 0.68 19.41 16.59
N ALA A 396 -0.38 19.63 15.80
CA ALA A 396 -1.53 18.71 15.67
C ALA A 396 -1.21 17.34 15.06
N TRP A 397 -0.08 17.20 14.37
CA TRP A 397 0.37 15.88 13.91
C TRP A 397 0.86 14.98 15.06
N LYS A 398 1.15 15.53 16.23
CA LYS A 398 1.59 14.74 17.38
C LYS A 398 0.44 14.00 18.05
N SER A 399 -0.75 14.61 18.09
CA SER A 399 -1.95 14.06 18.74
C SER A 399 -2.48 12.81 18.04
N ILE A 400 -2.22 12.61 16.74
CA ILE A 400 -2.63 11.38 16.04
C ILE A 400 -1.81 10.14 16.47
N ALA A 401 -0.87 10.29 17.41
CA ALA A 401 -0.02 9.24 17.99
C ALA A 401 0.81 8.40 16.99
N GLY A 402 0.97 8.85 15.74
CA GLY A 402 1.69 8.11 14.71
C GLY A 402 3.14 7.78 15.08
N LYS A 403 3.85 8.72 15.72
CA LYS A 403 5.21 8.50 16.26
C LYS A 403 5.24 7.35 17.29
N LEU A 404 4.32 7.41 18.27
CA LEU A 404 4.25 6.46 19.37
C LEU A 404 3.97 5.04 18.85
N SER A 405 2.97 4.90 17.99
CA SER A 405 2.59 3.59 17.42
C SER A 405 3.73 2.97 16.61
N VAL A 406 4.27 3.71 15.62
CA VAL A 406 5.28 3.15 14.71
C VAL A 406 6.56 2.78 15.44
N LEU A 407 7.06 3.65 16.33
CA LEU A 407 8.31 3.39 17.04
C LEU A 407 8.20 2.28 18.08
N THR A 408 7.03 2.15 18.72
CA THR A 408 6.77 1.03 19.65
C THR A 408 6.78 -0.29 18.88
N SER A 409 6.03 -0.37 17.80
CA SER A 409 5.88 -1.58 16.97
C SER A 409 7.18 -1.98 16.28
N SER A 410 8.03 -1.00 15.95
CA SER A 410 9.34 -1.22 15.32
C SER A 410 10.23 -2.17 16.12
N HIS A 411 10.08 -2.20 17.46
CA HIS A 411 10.86 -3.10 18.33
C HIS A 411 10.61 -4.60 18.10
N PHE A 412 9.55 -4.94 17.37
CA PHE A 412 9.10 -6.31 17.15
C PHE A 412 9.18 -6.73 15.68
N LEU A 413 9.95 -6.03 14.85
CA LEU A 413 10.12 -6.31 13.41
C LEU A 413 11.15 -7.42 13.11
N GLY A 414 11.68 -8.12 14.13
CA GLY A 414 12.73 -9.14 13.95
C GLY A 414 14.12 -8.58 13.63
N ILE A 415 14.29 -7.26 13.64
CA ILE A 415 15.56 -6.56 13.41
C ILE A 415 16.03 -5.81 14.66
N LYS A 416 17.34 -5.57 14.77
CA LYS A 416 17.92 -4.76 15.84
C LYS A 416 17.90 -3.27 15.46
N ILE A 417 17.42 -2.43 16.37
CA ILE A 417 17.30 -0.98 16.15
C ILE A 417 18.24 -0.21 17.08
N SER A 418 19.05 0.69 16.51
CA SER A 418 19.92 1.59 17.28
C SER A 418 19.10 2.51 18.18
N LYS A 419 19.63 2.83 19.37
CA LYS A 419 19.05 3.88 20.25
C LYS A 419 19.07 5.27 19.59
N ASP A 420 19.95 5.47 18.62
CA ASP A 420 20.12 6.78 17.97
C ASP A 420 18.92 7.12 17.06
N ILE A 421 18.04 6.14 16.78
CA ILE A 421 16.80 6.35 16.02
C ILE A 421 15.93 7.46 16.64
N TYR A 422 15.83 7.51 17.97
CA TYR A 422 14.94 8.45 18.66
C TYR A 422 15.44 9.90 18.60
N THR A 423 16.74 10.10 18.37
CA THR A 423 17.38 11.41 18.21
C THR A 423 17.66 11.76 16.75
N SER A 424 17.38 10.84 15.83
CA SER A 424 17.67 11.01 14.40
C SER A 424 16.71 12.02 13.77
N MET A 425 17.27 13.00 13.07
CA MET A 425 16.49 13.95 12.26
C MET A 425 15.68 13.24 11.18
N GLU A 426 16.23 12.16 10.60
CA GLU A 426 15.54 11.35 9.60
C GLU A 426 14.29 10.69 10.19
N CYS A 427 14.42 10.09 11.39
CA CYS A 427 13.29 9.48 12.08
C CYS A 427 12.24 10.53 12.45
N ALA A 428 12.66 11.69 12.96
CA ALA A 428 11.74 12.78 13.28
C ALA A 428 10.97 13.26 12.04
N SER A 429 11.64 13.37 10.89
CA SER A 429 10.99 13.70 9.61
C SER A 429 10.02 12.60 9.15
N LEU A 430 10.37 11.31 9.27
CA LEU A 430 9.45 10.20 8.95
C LEU A 430 8.19 10.26 9.81
N CYS A 431 8.34 10.40 11.12
CA CYS A 431 7.23 10.57 12.06
C CYS A 431 6.35 11.75 11.64
N LYS A 432 6.94 12.92 11.37
CA LYS A 432 6.20 14.12 10.98
C LYS A 432 5.41 13.90 9.68
N HIS A 433 6.04 13.38 8.62
CA HIS A 433 5.36 13.19 7.34
C HIS A 433 4.25 12.15 7.43
N ALA A 434 4.49 11.00 8.08
CA ALA A 434 3.46 9.98 8.25
C ALA A 434 2.28 10.48 9.10
N SER A 435 2.56 11.13 10.23
CA SER A 435 1.52 11.68 11.10
C SER A 435 0.72 12.80 10.46
N ILE A 436 1.33 13.70 9.67
CA ILE A 436 0.58 14.76 8.98
C ILE A 436 -0.42 14.16 7.99
N VAL A 437 -0.02 13.11 7.25
CA VAL A 437 -0.95 12.39 6.36
C VAL A 437 -2.12 11.84 7.17
N CYS A 438 -1.87 11.13 8.27
CA CYS A 438 -2.94 10.57 9.11
C CYS A 438 -3.85 11.65 9.70
N ARG A 439 -3.28 12.74 10.23
CA ARG A 439 -4.03 13.85 10.84
C ARG A 439 -4.94 14.53 9.82
N LEU A 440 -4.41 14.90 8.66
CA LEU A 440 -5.21 15.59 7.64
C LEU A 440 -6.29 14.68 7.02
N LEU A 441 -6.04 13.37 6.90
CA LEU A 441 -7.07 12.42 6.50
C LEU A 441 -8.20 12.32 7.53
N ASN A 442 -7.84 12.31 8.82
CA ASN A 442 -8.82 12.35 9.90
C ASN A 442 -9.66 13.64 9.82
N ASP A 443 -9.02 14.80 9.76
CA ASP A 443 -9.70 16.10 9.69
C ASP A 443 -10.67 16.17 8.50
N LEU A 444 -10.25 15.72 7.30
CA LEU A 444 -11.12 15.72 6.11
C LEU A 444 -12.41 14.90 6.31
N LYS A 445 -12.41 13.94 7.24
CA LYS A 445 -13.57 13.09 7.54
C LYS A 445 -14.38 13.58 8.72
N SER A 446 -13.73 14.14 9.74
CA SER A 446 -14.40 14.61 10.95
C SER A 446 -14.85 16.07 10.89
N PHE A 447 -14.38 16.87 9.91
CA PHE A 447 -14.51 18.32 10.01
C PHE A 447 -15.94 18.85 10.13
N LYS A 448 -16.92 18.22 9.48
CA LYS A 448 -18.32 18.66 9.55
C LYS A 448 -18.89 18.48 10.95
N ARG A 449 -18.63 17.32 11.57
CA ARG A 449 -19.01 17.04 12.96
C ARG A 449 -18.32 18.02 13.91
N GLU A 450 -17.00 18.16 13.77
CA GLU A 450 -16.21 19.04 14.63
C GLU A 450 -16.63 20.51 14.49
N GLN A 451 -17.01 20.96 13.30
CA GLN A 451 -17.53 22.30 13.08
C GLN A 451 -18.87 22.53 13.81
N GLU A 452 -19.75 21.52 13.85
CA GLU A 452 -20.99 21.57 14.64
C GLU A 452 -20.71 21.60 16.15
N GLU A 453 -19.64 20.94 16.59
CA GLU A 453 -19.15 20.93 17.98
C GLU A 453 -18.36 22.19 18.35
N GLY A 454 -18.06 23.07 17.38
CA GLY A 454 -17.29 24.29 17.57
C GLY A 454 -15.77 24.07 17.67
N VAL A 455 -15.28 22.91 17.26
CA VAL A 455 -13.88 22.50 17.26
C VAL A 455 -13.21 22.89 15.93
N LEU A 456 -11.99 23.44 16.02
CA LEU A 456 -11.22 23.85 14.85
C LEU A 456 -10.30 22.73 14.34
N ASN A 457 -10.27 22.51 13.03
CA ASN A 457 -9.40 21.55 12.34
C ASN A 457 -8.78 22.18 11.10
N SER A 458 -8.00 21.41 10.34
CA SER A 458 -7.33 21.92 9.14
C SER A 458 -8.26 22.53 8.08
N VAL A 459 -9.52 22.09 7.98
CA VAL A 459 -10.50 22.67 7.05
C VAL A 459 -11.13 23.92 7.65
N SER A 460 -11.68 23.83 8.87
CA SER A 460 -12.43 24.94 9.48
C SER A 460 -11.57 26.16 9.82
N ILE A 461 -10.27 25.97 10.12
CA ILE A 461 -9.33 27.10 10.30
C ILE A 461 -9.22 27.97 9.05
N GLN A 462 -9.41 27.40 7.86
CA GLN A 462 -9.32 28.11 6.59
C GLN A 462 -10.66 28.78 6.18
N THR A 463 -11.78 28.40 6.80
CA THR A 463 -13.13 28.89 6.43
C THR A 463 -13.72 29.88 7.45
N VAL A 464 -13.19 29.97 8.68
CA VAL A 464 -13.88 30.62 9.81
C VAL A 464 -13.45 32.09 10.09
N LYS A 465 -12.37 32.68 9.52
CA LYS A 465 -11.93 34.05 9.93
C LYS A 465 -11.51 35.07 8.84
N ASP A 466 -11.80 36.33 9.17
CA ASP A 466 -11.80 37.58 8.38
C ASP A 466 -10.66 37.83 7.38
N GLY A 467 -11.03 38.31 6.20
CA GLY A 467 -10.15 38.90 5.17
C GLY A 467 -9.42 37.92 4.25
N ARG A 468 -9.31 36.63 4.64
CA ARG A 468 -8.65 35.55 3.86
C ARG A 468 -9.40 34.21 3.87
N ALA A 469 -10.64 34.17 4.37
CA ALA A 469 -11.44 32.94 4.37
C ALA A 469 -11.67 32.47 2.92
N ILE A 470 -11.47 31.18 2.71
CA ILE A 470 -11.68 30.50 1.42
C ILE A 470 -12.93 29.62 1.48
N SER A 471 -13.39 29.12 0.33
CA SER A 471 -14.53 28.20 0.30
C SER A 471 -14.19 26.85 0.93
N GLU A 472 -15.19 26.09 1.37
CA GLU A 472 -15.00 24.72 1.88
C GLU A 472 -14.33 23.84 0.84
N GLU A 473 -14.73 23.93 -0.43
CA GLU A 473 -14.14 23.16 -1.52
C GLU A 473 -12.66 23.52 -1.74
N GLU A 474 -12.32 24.81 -1.64
CA GLU A 474 -10.94 25.28 -1.74
C GLU A 474 -10.11 24.81 -0.55
N ALA A 475 -10.66 24.85 0.68
CA ALA A 475 -10.01 24.35 1.88
C ALA A 475 -9.75 22.83 1.80
N ILE A 476 -10.73 22.05 1.36
CA ILE A 476 -10.58 20.60 1.12
C ILE A 476 -9.49 20.34 0.10
N SER A 477 -9.48 21.07 -1.02
CA SER A 477 -8.44 20.95 -2.06
C SER A 477 -7.05 21.26 -1.52
N ASN A 478 -6.90 22.32 -0.71
CA ASN A 478 -5.63 22.68 -0.07
C ASN A 478 -5.13 21.58 0.88
N VAL A 479 -6.03 21.02 1.69
CA VAL A 479 -5.69 19.90 2.59
C VAL A 479 -5.28 18.66 1.79
N GLN A 480 -6.01 18.30 0.73
CA GLN A 480 -5.66 17.18 -0.15
C GLN A 480 -4.30 17.35 -0.83
N GLN A 481 -3.98 18.56 -1.31
CA GLN A 481 -2.66 18.87 -1.87
C GLN A 481 -1.56 18.74 -0.83
N THR A 482 -1.82 19.14 0.41
CA THR A 482 -0.89 19.00 1.54
C THR A 482 -0.66 17.53 1.88
N ILE A 483 -1.71 16.71 1.95
CA ILE A 483 -1.61 15.25 2.10
C ILE A 483 -0.70 14.67 1.02
N GLU A 484 -0.94 15.02 -0.25
CA GLU A 484 -0.16 14.48 -1.35
C GLU A 484 1.32 14.89 -1.28
N TYR A 485 1.62 16.13 -0.89
CA TYR A 485 2.99 16.57 -0.65
C TYR A 485 3.68 15.72 0.42
N HIS A 486 3.04 15.55 1.59
CA HIS A 486 3.61 14.79 2.70
C HIS A 486 3.74 13.30 2.38
N ARG A 487 2.78 12.72 1.67
CA ARG A 487 2.80 11.33 1.19
C ARG A 487 3.97 11.09 0.22
N ARG A 488 4.16 11.97 -0.77
CA ARG A 488 5.31 11.90 -1.70
C ARG A 488 6.64 12.04 -0.99
N LYS A 489 6.75 12.94 -0.01
CA LYS A 489 7.96 13.09 0.82
C LYS A 489 8.24 11.85 1.65
N LEU A 490 7.22 11.30 2.31
CA LEU A 490 7.34 10.05 3.05
C LEU A 490 7.83 8.92 2.14
N ARG A 491 7.19 8.74 0.99
CA ARG A 491 7.56 7.71 0.00
C ARG A 491 9.01 7.86 -0.45
N GLN A 492 9.44 9.07 -0.80
CA GLN A 492 10.82 9.36 -1.19
C GLN A 492 11.82 8.97 -0.09
N MET A 493 11.51 9.26 1.17
CA MET A 493 12.36 8.91 2.32
C MET A 493 12.43 7.42 2.59
N VAL A 494 11.33 6.70 2.36
CA VAL A 494 11.29 5.23 2.46
C VAL A 494 12.19 4.60 1.41
N LEU A 495 12.05 5.04 0.16
CA LEU A 495 12.79 4.50 -0.98
C LEU A 495 14.30 4.79 -0.91
N TYR A 496 14.67 5.99 -0.46
CA TYR A 496 16.06 6.41 -0.45
C TYR A 496 16.77 6.03 0.87
N GLN A 497 17.58 4.97 0.84
CA GLN A 497 18.42 4.61 1.98
C GLN A 497 19.75 5.39 1.94
N ARG A 498 19.86 6.43 2.77
CA ARG A 498 21.11 7.19 2.89
C ARG A 498 22.20 6.31 3.53
N LYS A 499 23.42 6.36 2.99
CA LYS A 499 24.59 5.81 3.67
C LYS A 499 24.70 6.43 5.07
N GLY A 500 24.76 5.60 6.11
CA GLY A 500 24.78 6.05 7.51
C GLY A 500 23.40 6.35 8.11
N SER A 501 22.29 5.97 7.46
CA SER A 501 20.95 6.06 8.06
C SER A 501 20.86 5.18 9.32
N PHE A 502 20.32 5.76 10.40
CA PHE A 502 20.01 5.04 11.64
C PHE A 502 18.64 4.35 11.61
N VAL A 503 17.87 4.54 10.54
CA VAL A 503 16.52 3.99 10.39
C VAL A 503 16.59 2.81 9.40
N PRO A 504 16.41 1.57 9.88
CA PRO A 504 16.33 0.39 9.02
C PRO A 504 15.19 0.50 8.00
N ARG A 505 15.31 -0.21 6.88
CA ARG A 505 14.32 -0.13 5.79
C ARG A 505 12.94 -0.62 6.25
N GLU A 506 12.91 -1.68 7.04
CA GLU A 506 11.71 -2.28 7.62
C GLU A 506 10.95 -1.28 8.51
N CYS A 507 11.68 -0.45 9.26
CA CYS A 507 11.09 0.64 10.05
C CYS A 507 10.50 1.73 9.15
N LYS A 508 11.20 2.09 8.06
CA LYS A 508 10.68 3.06 7.08
C LYS A 508 9.43 2.56 6.39
N ASP A 509 9.43 1.29 5.98
CA ASP A 509 8.26 0.64 5.37
C ASP A 509 7.08 0.63 6.35
N LEU A 510 7.31 0.47 7.66
CA LEU A 510 6.26 0.57 8.65
C LEU A 510 5.63 1.97 8.72
N PHE A 511 6.41 3.06 8.60
CA PHE A 511 5.83 4.41 8.50
C PHE A 511 4.95 4.55 7.26
N TRP A 512 5.40 4.03 6.12
CA TRP A 512 4.63 4.05 4.87
C TRP A 512 3.33 3.24 5.01
N LYS A 513 3.42 1.99 5.49
CA LYS A 513 2.26 1.12 5.70
C LYS A 513 1.26 1.69 6.71
N THR A 514 1.73 2.39 7.74
CA THR A 514 0.86 3.07 8.70
C THR A 514 0.09 4.22 8.03
N SER A 515 0.73 5.01 7.16
CA SER A 515 0.03 6.05 6.40
C SER A 515 -1.01 5.46 5.44
N MET A 516 -0.75 4.29 4.87
CA MET A 516 -1.69 3.55 4.01
C MET A 516 -2.88 2.99 4.81
N ALA A 517 -2.64 2.47 6.02
CA ALA A 517 -3.70 2.03 6.91
C ALA A 517 -4.64 3.19 7.28
N ALA A 518 -4.09 4.40 7.49
CA ALA A 518 -4.90 5.59 7.74
C ALA A 518 -5.78 5.99 6.53
N HIS A 519 -5.29 5.84 5.30
CA HIS A 519 -6.12 6.06 4.10
C HIS A 519 -7.33 5.12 4.04
N TRP A 520 -7.19 3.86 4.47
CA TRP A 520 -8.34 2.96 4.61
C TRP A 520 -9.26 3.38 5.76
N LEU A 521 -8.71 3.69 6.92
CA LEU A 521 -9.50 4.05 8.09
C LEU A 521 -10.35 5.30 7.86
N TYR A 522 -9.86 6.22 7.02
CA TYR A 522 -10.50 7.48 6.68
C TYR A 522 -10.90 7.53 5.20
N SER A 523 -11.29 6.40 4.58
CA SER A 523 -11.78 6.42 3.19
C SER A 523 -13.28 6.56 3.02
N ASP A 524 -14.07 6.06 3.97
CA ASP A 524 -15.54 5.97 3.88
C ASP A 524 -16.21 7.34 3.56
N GLU A 525 -17.25 7.33 2.73
CA GLU A 525 -18.09 8.49 2.44
C GLU A 525 -19.02 8.83 3.62
N GLY A 526 -19.22 7.91 4.58
CA GLY A 526 -20.13 8.03 5.73
C GLY A 526 -19.59 8.62 7.03
N GLY A 527 -18.28 8.91 7.16
CA GLY A 527 -17.70 9.53 8.37
C GLY A 527 -16.25 9.11 8.65
N ASP A 528 -15.72 9.44 9.84
CA ASP A 528 -14.45 8.86 10.30
C ASP A 528 -14.66 7.38 10.71
N GLY A 529 -13.69 6.51 10.41
CA GLY A 529 -13.85 5.07 10.60
C GLY A 529 -13.95 4.59 12.05
N PHE A 530 -13.73 5.49 13.01
CA PHE A 530 -13.96 5.21 14.42
C PHE A 530 -15.42 5.48 14.84
N SER A 531 -16.11 6.37 14.14
CA SER A 531 -17.46 6.85 14.46
C SER A 531 -18.55 6.30 13.52
N SER A 532 -18.19 5.95 12.28
CA SER A 532 -19.07 5.26 11.32
C SER A 532 -18.45 3.91 10.93
N GLN A 533 -19.05 2.80 11.39
CA GLN A 533 -18.47 1.46 11.27
C GLN A 533 -19.09 0.60 10.17
N GLN A 534 -20.09 1.07 9.42
CA GLN A 534 -20.97 0.17 8.69
C GLN A 534 -20.31 -0.53 7.48
N GLU A 535 -19.48 0.18 6.72
CA GLU A 535 -18.68 -0.43 5.64
C GLU A 535 -17.45 -1.18 6.19
N LEU A 536 -16.81 -0.61 7.21
CA LEU A 536 -15.65 -1.20 7.89
C LEU A 536 -15.95 -2.57 8.52
N VAL A 537 -17.18 -2.80 8.99
CA VAL A 537 -17.59 -4.10 9.54
C VAL A 537 -17.55 -5.21 8.49
N ASN A 538 -17.87 -4.93 7.23
CA ASN A 538 -17.79 -5.95 6.16
C ASN A 538 -16.34 -6.24 5.83
N ASP A 539 -15.50 -5.22 5.74
CA ASP A 539 -14.05 -5.35 5.55
C ASP A 539 -13.37 -6.16 6.66
N ILE A 540 -13.77 -5.92 7.92
CA ILE A 540 -13.29 -6.67 9.08
C ILE A 540 -13.69 -8.15 8.98
N LYS A 541 -14.93 -8.44 8.55
CA LYS A 541 -15.39 -9.82 8.34
C LYS A 541 -14.60 -10.49 7.23
N ALA A 542 -14.41 -9.82 6.10
CA ALA A 542 -13.65 -10.33 4.97
C ALA A 542 -12.20 -10.66 5.36
N LEU A 543 -11.55 -9.79 6.15
CA LEU A 543 -10.18 -9.98 6.57
C LEU A 543 -10.01 -11.12 7.61
N VAL A 544 -10.91 -11.20 8.59
CA VAL A 544 -10.70 -12.04 9.79
C VAL A 544 -11.48 -13.35 9.72
N TRP A 545 -12.63 -13.41 9.05
CA TRP A 545 -13.56 -14.54 9.15
C TRP A 545 -13.91 -15.21 7.82
N GLU A 546 -13.80 -14.52 6.68
CA GLU A 546 -14.15 -15.09 5.37
C GLU A 546 -12.91 -15.71 4.72
N SER A 547 -12.99 -16.99 4.36
CA SER A 547 -11.94 -17.69 3.62
C SER A 547 -12.26 -17.65 2.12
N PRO A 548 -11.26 -17.58 1.23
CA PRO A 548 -11.49 -17.61 -0.21
C PRO A 548 -12.20 -18.89 -0.64
N GLU A 549 -13.16 -18.76 -1.56
CA GLU A 549 -13.77 -19.90 -2.24
C GLU A 549 -12.76 -20.54 -3.20
N LEU A 550 -12.16 -21.66 -2.78
CA LEU A 550 -11.10 -22.28 -3.56
C LEU A 550 -11.63 -22.84 -4.90
N PRO A 551 -10.99 -22.51 -6.04
CA PRO A 551 -11.34 -23.11 -7.32
C PRO A 551 -11.10 -24.63 -7.25
N PRO A 552 -11.87 -25.43 -8.02
CA PRO A 552 -11.65 -26.87 -8.07
C PRO A 552 -10.24 -27.16 -8.58
N LEU A 553 -9.39 -27.73 -7.71
CA LEU A 553 -8.03 -28.14 -8.07
C LEU A 553 -8.06 -28.95 -9.37
N SER A 554 -7.31 -28.51 -10.38
CA SER A 554 -7.26 -29.20 -11.66
C SER A 554 -6.82 -30.65 -11.43
N LYS A 555 -7.63 -31.59 -11.94
CA LYS A 555 -7.41 -33.03 -11.83
C LYS A 555 -6.34 -33.57 -12.81
N SER A 556 -5.55 -32.70 -13.43
CA SER A 556 -4.52 -33.02 -14.42
C SER A 556 -3.13 -32.82 -13.80
N MET A 557 -2.23 -33.79 -13.63
CA MET A 557 -2.12 -35.18 -14.11
C MET A 557 -1.39 -35.99 -13.02
N ILE A 558 -1.96 -37.14 -12.62
CA ILE A 558 -1.20 -38.28 -12.09
C ILE A 558 -0.66 -39.07 -13.29
#